data_AF-L9WCT6-F1
#
_entry.id   AF-L9WCT6-F1
#
_cell.length_a   1.000
_cell.length_b   1.000
_cell.length_c   1.000
_cell.angle_alpha   90.00
_cell.angle_beta   90.00
_cell.angle_gamma   90.00
#
_symmetry.space_group_name_H-M   'P 1'
#
loop_
_entity.id
_entity.type
_entity.pdbx_description
1 polymer ?
#
loop_
_entity_poly.entity_id
_entity_poly.type
_entity_poly.pdbx_seq_one_letter_code
_entity_poly.pdbx_strand_id
1 'polypeptide(L)'
;MVSPDTILMYEEDQRKPLDSSRERTFHQGWEDALDDGPYTEGTFNKLSWQNLGNRFGCLFGDVPEEMRDELMFWAERQRRLD
;
A
#
# COMPACT_ATOMS: atom_id res chain seq x y z
N MET A 1 -3.78 14.09 12.12
CA MET A 1 -4.02 12.65 11.94
C MET A 1 -4.66 12.47 10.59
N VAL A 2 -4.21 11.48 9.80
CA VAL A 2 -4.82 11.16 8.51
C VAL A 2 -6.22 10.59 8.76
N SER A 3 -7.22 11.05 8.02
CA SER A 3 -8.57 10.53 8.18
C SER A 3 -8.67 9.10 7.62
N PRO A 4 -9.55 8.24 8.17
CA PRO A 4 -9.79 6.91 7.60
C PRO A 4 -10.18 6.97 6.12
N ASP A 5 -10.93 7.98 5.70
CA ASP A 5 -11.34 8.17 4.31
C ASP A 5 -10.13 8.41 3.40
N THR A 6 -9.14 9.19 3.85
CA THR A 6 -7.90 9.41 3.09
C THR A 6 -7.12 8.10 2.88
N ILE A 7 -7.10 7.21 3.89
CA ILE A 7 -6.43 5.90 3.83
C ILE A 7 -7.13 4.93 2.88
N LEU A 8 -8.41 5.17 2.55
CA LEU A 8 -9.19 4.30 1.66
C LEU A 8 -9.29 4.83 0.22
N MET A 9 -9.12 6.12 0.01
CA MET A 9 -9.31 6.78 -1.28
C MET A 9 -7.99 7.12 -1.98
N TYR A 10 -7.98 7.09 -3.31
CA TYR A 10 -6.90 7.63 -4.15
C TYR A 10 -7.50 8.31 -5.39
N GLU A 11 -6.80 9.29 -5.93
CA GLU A 11 -7.21 10.02 -7.14
C GLU A 11 -6.62 9.39 -8.40
N GLU A 12 -5.38 8.90 -8.31
CA GLU A 12 -4.63 8.35 -9.43
C GLU A 12 -4.01 6.99 -9.05
N ASP A 13 -4.22 5.95 -9.87
CA ASP A 13 -3.49 4.68 -9.74
C ASP A 13 -2.21 4.73 -10.58
N GLN A 14 -1.06 4.87 -9.91
CA GLN A 14 0.25 4.92 -10.53
C GLN A 14 1.00 3.58 -10.44
N ARG A 15 0.35 2.51 -9.97
CA ARG A 15 0.98 1.20 -9.89
C ARG A 15 1.35 0.73 -11.30
N LYS A 16 2.62 0.41 -11.46
CA LYS A 16 3.13 -0.34 -12.61
C LYS A 16 3.01 -1.85 -12.33
N PRO A 17 3.05 -2.71 -13.37
CA PRO A 17 3.06 -4.15 -13.18
C PRO A 17 4.03 -4.59 -12.09
N LEU A 18 3.60 -5.51 -11.25
CA LEU A 18 4.39 -5.97 -10.12
C LEU A 18 5.70 -6.61 -10.61
N ASP A 19 6.80 -6.26 -9.96
CA ASP A 19 8.11 -6.88 -10.13
C ASP A 19 8.80 -7.00 -8.77
N SER A 20 9.94 -7.68 -8.70
CA SER A 20 10.65 -7.90 -7.44
C SER A 20 11.11 -6.61 -6.75
N SER A 21 11.27 -5.51 -7.48
CA SER A 21 11.58 -4.22 -6.87
C SER A 21 10.34 -3.60 -6.22
N ARG A 22 9.17 -3.76 -6.84
CA ARG A 22 7.89 -3.25 -6.36
C ARG A 22 7.35 -4.08 -5.20
N GLU A 23 7.62 -5.38 -5.19
CA GLU A 23 7.35 -6.25 -4.03
C GLU A 23 8.05 -5.72 -2.79
N ARG A 24 9.38 -5.55 -2.84
CA ARG A 24 10.15 -4.95 -1.73
C ARG A 24 9.62 -3.58 -1.31
N THR A 25 9.20 -2.77 -2.28
CA THR A 25 8.66 -1.43 -2.02
C THR A 25 7.32 -1.49 -1.29
N PHE A 26 6.47 -2.46 -1.61
CA PHE A 26 5.22 -2.70 -0.89
C PHE A 26 5.50 -3.12 0.56
N HIS A 27 6.39 -4.08 0.79
CA HIS A 27 6.75 -4.48 2.16
C HIS A 27 7.36 -3.34 2.96
N GLN A 28 8.24 -2.54 2.36
CA GLN A 28 8.80 -1.35 3.02
C GLN A 28 7.70 -0.39 3.46
N GLY A 29 6.71 -0.12 2.59
CA GLY A 29 5.59 0.72 2.96
C GLY A 29 4.80 0.16 4.15
N TRP A 30 4.63 -1.15 4.22
CA TRP A 30 3.98 -1.83 5.35
C TRP A 30 4.78 -1.64 6.65
N GLU A 31 6.09 -1.86 6.62
CA GLU A 31 6.97 -1.64 7.78
C GLU A 31 6.91 -0.18 8.25
N ASP A 32 6.98 0.77 7.32
CA ASP A 32 6.86 2.20 7.65
C ASP A 32 5.53 2.50 8.37
N ALA A 33 4.45 1.78 8.06
CA ALA A 33 3.18 1.94 8.78
C ALA A 33 3.20 1.38 10.20
N LEU A 34 3.98 0.34 10.47
CA LEU A 34 4.13 -0.23 11.81
C LEU A 34 5.04 0.65 12.69
N ASP A 35 6.12 1.17 12.10
CA ASP A 35 7.13 1.95 12.80
C ASP A 35 6.71 3.42 12.98
N ASP A 36 6.27 4.07 11.90
CA ASP A 36 6.04 5.52 11.84
C ASP A 36 4.56 5.89 11.65
N GLY A 37 3.71 4.91 11.30
CA GLY A 37 2.29 5.13 11.06
C GLY A 37 1.98 5.61 9.63
N PRO A 38 0.80 6.23 9.43
CA PRO A 38 0.36 6.63 8.10
C PRO A 38 1.25 7.74 7.53
N TYR A 39 1.61 7.62 6.26
CA TYR A 39 2.21 8.73 5.52
C TYR A 39 1.33 9.98 5.52
N THR A 40 1.92 11.13 5.18
CA THR A 40 1.20 12.41 5.12
C THR A 40 0.03 12.38 4.14
N GLU A 41 -1.02 13.14 4.44
CA GLU A 41 -2.30 13.12 3.70
C GLU A 41 -2.14 13.21 2.17
N GLY A 42 -1.29 14.12 1.67
CA GLY A 42 -1.07 14.29 0.23
C GLY A 42 -0.36 13.11 -0.47
N THR A 43 0.32 12.25 0.30
CA THR A 43 1.00 11.06 -0.23
C THR A 43 0.00 10.02 -0.72
N PHE A 44 -1.17 9.95 -0.10
CA PHE A 44 -2.21 8.98 -0.45
C PHE A 44 -2.99 9.33 -1.73
N ASN A 45 -2.94 10.57 -2.23
CA ASN A 45 -3.65 10.89 -3.48
C ASN A 45 -3.22 10.02 -4.67
N LYS A 46 -2.01 9.45 -4.62
CA LYS A 46 -1.48 8.51 -5.62
C LYS A 46 -1.37 7.11 -5.04
N LEU A 47 -1.93 6.13 -5.72
CA LEU A 47 -1.74 4.73 -5.40
C LEU A 47 -0.45 4.23 -6.06
N SER A 48 0.61 4.12 -5.26
CA SER A 48 1.85 3.42 -5.59
C SER A 48 1.92 2.12 -4.79
N TRP A 49 2.87 1.22 -5.12
CA TRP A 49 3.09 0.01 -4.33
C TRP A 49 3.48 0.31 -2.87
N GLN A 50 4.33 1.32 -2.65
CA GLN A 50 4.71 1.74 -1.30
C GLN A 50 3.52 2.27 -0.51
N ASN A 51 2.73 3.14 -1.14
CA ASN A 51 1.58 3.75 -0.49
C ASN A 51 0.51 2.70 -0.18
N LEU A 52 0.31 1.71 -1.06
CA LEU A 52 -0.58 0.59 -0.82
C LEU A 52 -0.11 -0.23 0.39
N GLY A 53 1.18 -0.53 0.47
CA GLY A 53 1.78 -1.20 1.64
C GLY A 53 1.53 -0.44 2.93
N ASN A 54 1.79 0.87 2.94
CA ASN A 54 1.56 1.71 4.12
C ASN A 54 0.08 1.78 4.53
N ARG A 55 -0.84 1.89 3.56
CA ARG A 55 -2.29 1.80 3.84
C ARG A 55 -2.64 0.48 4.51
N PHE A 56 -2.16 -0.64 3.96
CA PHE A 56 -2.49 -1.96 4.50
C PHE A 56 -1.86 -2.19 5.87
N GLY A 57 -0.64 -1.74 6.11
CA GLY A 57 -0.04 -1.77 7.46
C GLY A 57 -0.83 -0.95 8.46
N CYS A 58 -1.35 0.22 8.08
CA CYS A 58 -2.22 1.03 8.93
C CYS A 58 -3.58 0.35 9.22
N LEU A 59 -4.13 -0.41 8.26
CA LEU A 59 -5.44 -1.05 8.38
C LEU A 59 -5.40 -2.39 9.10
N PHE A 60 -4.36 -3.18 8.86
CA PHE A 60 -4.27 -4.59 9.28
C PHE A 60 -3.21 -4.83 10.37
N GLY A 61 -2.28 -3.90 10.56
CA GLY A 61 -1.22 -4.02 11.57
C GLY A 61 -0.21 -5.11 11.24
N ASP A 62 0.44 -5.63 12.28
CA ASP A 62 1.46 -6.67 12.14
C ASP A 62 0.80 -8.04 11.87
N VAL A 63 0.84 -8.45 10.61
CA VAL A 63 0.35 -9.74 10.11
C VAL A 63 1.50 -10.53 9.50
N PRO A 64 1.40 -11.88 9.43
CA PRO A 64 2.39 -12.72 8.77
C PRO A 64 2.70 -12.27 7.34
N GLU A 65 3.97 -12.37 6.93
CA GLU A 65 4.45 -11.93 5.62
C GLU A 65 3.66 -12.55 4.46
N GLU A 66 3.30 -13.82 4.57
CA GLU A 66 2.45 -14.54 3.60
C GLU A 66 1.08 -13.86 3.38
N MET A 67 0.48 -13.27 4.41
CA MET A 67 -0.78 -12.53 4.27
C MET A 67 -0.55 -11.19 3.58
N ARG A 68 0.61 -10.55 3.81
CA ARG A 68 1.00 -9.31 3.12
C ARG A 68 1.17 -9.61 1.62
N ASP A 69 1.80 -10.73 1.29
CA ASP A 69 1.96 -11.21 -0.10
C ASP A 69 0.62 -11.51 -0.77
N GLU A 70 -0.28 -12.23 -0.09
CA GLU A 70 -1.60 -12.54 -0.63
C GLU A 70 -2.39 -11.27 -0.97
N LEU A 71 -2.36 -10.27 -0.09
CA LEU A 71 -2.99 -8.97 -0.30
C LEU A 71 -2.34 -8.20 -1.46
N MET A 72 -1.01 -8.21 -1.55
CA MET A 72 -0.26 -7.59 -2.66
C MET A 72 -0.64 -8.23 -4.00
N PHE A 73 -0.63 -9.56 -4.10
CA PHE A 73 -0.97 -10.28 -5.33
C PHE A 73 -2.44 -10.11 -5.70
N TRP A 74 -3.35 -10.09 -4.72
CA TRP A 74 -4.74 -9.73 -4.97
C TRP A 74 -4.85 -8.32 -5.55
N ALA A 75 -4.14 -7.35 -4.98
CA ALA A 75 -4.16 -5.97 -5.45
C ALA A 75 -3.57 -5.81 -6.87
N GLU A 76 -2.55 -6.59 -7.25
CA GLU A 76 -2.04 -6.62 -8.63
C GLU A 76 -3.11 -7.14 -9.61
N ARG A 77 -3.85 -8.19 -9.23
CA ARG A 77 -4.94 -8.72 -10.06
C ARG A 77 -6.09 -7.73 -10.24
N GLN A 78 -6.32 -6.85 -9.26
CA GLN A 78 -7.34 -5.80 -9.35
C GLN A 78 -6.87 -4.56 -10.12
N ARG A 79 -5.57 -4.44 -10.40
CA ARG A 79 -5.02 -3.28 -11.12
C ARG A 79 -5.67 -3.23 -12.51
N ARG A 80 -6.44 -2.18 -12.76
CA ARG A 80 -7.07 -1.97 -14.06
C ARG A 80 -5.97 -1.67 -15.08
N LEU A 81 -5.99 -2.42 -16.17
CA LEU A 81 -5.08 -2.23 -17.30
C LEU A 81 -5.61 -1.02 -18.08
N ASP A 82 -4.87 0.07 -18.05
CA ASP A 82 -4.95 1.10 -19.09
C ASP A 82 -3.98 0.72 -20.22
#